data_AF-A0A7W5P957-F1
#
_entry.id   AF-A0A7W5P957-F1
#
_cell.length_a   1.000
_cell.length_b   1.000
_cell.length_c   1.000
_cell.angle_alpha   90.00
_cell.angle_beta   90.00
_cell.angle_gamma   90.00
#
_symmetry.space_group_name_H-M   'P 1'
#
loop_
_entity.id
_entity.type
_entity.pdbx_description
1 polymer ?
#
loop_
_entity_poly.entity_id
_entity_poly.type
_entity_poly.pdbx_seq_one_letter_code
_entity_poly.pdbx_strand_id
1 'polypeptide(L)'
;MRLRHTLPLMVAAALLAGCAGNAISPNYSSSNPDIMRIGDDRPADPEKRVEDLGSYCVEVTETWNAHGTTPDGQSLWAKDTARKVVPCN
;
A
#
# COMPACT_ATOMS: atom_id res chain seq x y z
N MET A 1 30.80 -7.10 45.73
CA MET A 1 30.73 -5.75 45.12
C MET A 1 30.42 -5.75 43.62
N ARG A 2 30.79 -6.77 42.83
CA ARG A 2 30.55 -6.77 41.37
C ARG A 2 29.06 -6.78 40.95
N LEU A 3 28.18 -7.39 41.74
CA LEU A 3 26.73 -7.47 41.41
C LEU A 3 25.99 -6.12 41.44
N ARG A 4 26.53 -5.13 42.16
CA ARG A 4 25.85 -3.83 42.38
C ARG A 4 25.89 -2.92 41.15
N HIS A 5 26.84 -3.17 40.24
CA HIS A 5 27.00 -2.41 38.99
C HIS A 5 26.49 -3.17 37.77
N THR A 6 26.34 -4.50 37.85
CA THR A 6 25.82 -5.31 36.74
C THR A 6 24.31 -5.19 36.57
N LEU A 7 23.56 -5.06 37.67
CA LEU A 7 22.11 -4.91 37.64
C LEU A 7 21.64 -3.61 36.92
N PRO A 8 22.14 -2.41 37.28
CA PRO A 8 21.73 -1.18 36.57
C PRO A 8 22.19 -1.17 35.11
N LEU A 9 23.32 -1.82 34.80
CA LEU A 9 23.84 -1.90 33.44
C LEU A 9 22.99 -2.81 32.55
N MET A 10 22.46 -3.91 33.09
CA MET A 10 21.46 -4.75 32.41
C MET A 10 20.15 -3.99 32.16
N VAL A 11 19.66 -3.25 33.14
CA VAL A 11 18.43 -2.45 33.00
C VAL A 11 18.61 -1.37 31.93
N ALA A 12 19.74 -0.66 31.93
CA ALA A 12 20.07 0.33 30.90
C ALA A 12 20.18 -0.30 29.50
N ALA A 13 20.82 -1.47 29.38
CA ALA A 13 20.92 -2.20 28.12
C ALA A 13 19.55 -2.66 27.59
N ALA A 14 18.65 -3.13 28.48
CA ALA A 14 17.30 -3.51 28.11
C ALA A 14 16.45 -2.32 27.62
N LEU A 15 16.57 -1.16 28.26
CA LEU A 15 15.89 0.07 27.85
C LEU A 15 16.39 0.58 26.50
N LEU A 16 17.71 0.56 26.27
CA LEU A 16 18.32 0.98 25.01
C LEU A 16 17.96 0.02 23.86
N ALA A 17 17.89 -1.27 24.12
CA ALA A 17 17.44 -2.27 23.13
C ALA A 17 15.97 -2.07 22.74
N GLY A 18 15.10 -1.68 23.68
CA GLY A 18 13.70 -1.36 23.40
C GLY A 18 13.50 -0.12 22.53
N CYS A 19 14.36 0.89 22.65
CA CYS A 19 14.32 2.10 21.82
C CYS A 19 15.00 1.94 20.46
N ALA A 20 15.98 1.05 20.34
CA ALA A 20 16.68 0.77 19.08
C ALA A 20 15.97 -0.30 18.21
N GLY A 21 15.05 -1.07 18.79
CA GLY A 21 14.20 -1.98 18.04
C GLY A 21 13.23 -1.20 17.18
N ASN A 22 13.18 -1.52 15.87
CA ASN A 22 12.13 -1.10 14.95
C ASN A 22 10.78 -1.68 15.44
N ALA A 23 10.22 -1.11 16.51
CA ALA A 23 9.08 -1.67 17.23
C ALA A 23 7.74 -1.48 16.50
N ILE A 24 7.75 -0.76 15.37
CA ILE A 24 6.56 -0.50 14.60
C ILE A 24 6.89 -0.82 13.14
N SER A 25 6.55 -2.04 12.71
CA SER A 25 6.27 -2.32 11.30
C SER A 25 4.77 -2.11 11.14
N PRO A 26 4.33 -0.93 10.68
CA PRO A 26 2.91 -0.64 10.58
C PRO A 26 2.32 -1.53 9.49
N ASN A 27 1.23 -2.24 9.80
CA ASN A 27 0.52 -3.01 8.78
C ASN A 27 -0.42 -2.06 8.01
N TYR A 28 0.04 -1.55 6.88
CA TYR A 28 -0.79 -0.73 6.01
C TYR A 28 -1.81 -1.58 5.26
N SER A 29 -3.05 -1.12 5.23
CA SER A 29 -4.11 -1.77 4.45
C SER A 29 -4.95 -0.71 3.74
N SER A 30 -5.52 -1.09 2.60
CA SER A 30 -6.49 -0.27 1.89
C SER A 30 -7.89 -0.66 2.34
N SER A 31 -8.72 0.33 2.66
CA SER A 31 -10.15 0.12 2.91
C SER A 31 -10.92 -0.30 1.65
N ASN A 32 -10.36 -0.02 0.46
CA ASN A 32 -10.92 -0.42 -0.82
C ASN A 32 -9.80 -0.92 -1.76
N PRO A 33 -9.50 -2.23 -1.75
CA PRO A 33 -8.45 -2.82 -2.58
C PRO A 33 -8.76 -2.82 -4.08
N ASP A 34 -9.98 -2.45 -4.49
CA ASP A 34 -10.37 -2.39 -5.90
C ASP A 34 -9.92 -1.10 -6.58
N ILE A 35 -9.64 -0.04 -5.80
CA ILE A 35 -9.19 1.27 -6.30
C ILE A 35 -7.80 1.67 -5.78
N MET A 36 -7.36 1.13 -4.64
CA MET A 36 -6.04 1.43 -4.06
C MET A 36 -5.44 0.17 -3.44
N ARG A 37 -4.18 -0.12 -3.75
CA ARG A 37 -3.42 -1.25 -3.19
C ARG A 37 -2.08 -0.76 -2.64
N ILE A 38 -1.57 -1.49 -1.65
CA ILE A 38 -0.29 -1.20 -1.01
C ILE A 38 0.54 -2.47 -1.14
N GLY A 39 1.77 -2.34 -1.62
CA GLY A 39 2.69 -3.46 -1.80
C GLY A 39 3.77 -3.17 -2.82
N ASP A 40 4.80 -4.00 -2.83
CA ASP A 40 5.97 -3.80 -3.68
C ASP A 40 5.68 -4.08 -5.16
N ASP A 41 4.81 -5.06 -5.43
CA ASP A 41 4.45 -5.47 -6.78
C ASP A 41 3.32 -4.60 -7.37
N ARG A 42 3.53 -4.15 -8.61
CA ARG A 42 2.50 -3.48 -9.39
C ARG A 42 1.35 -4.44 -9.71
N PRO A 43 0.08 -4.12 -9.36
CA PRO A 43 -1.05 -4.93 -9.78
C PRO A 43 -1.23 -4.93 -11.31
N ALA A 44 -1.71 -6.03 -11.87
CA ALA A 44 -2.00 -6.12 -13.29
C ALA A 44 -3.17 -5.19 -13.69
N ASP A 45 -3.02 -4.54 -14.84
CA ASP A 45 -4.07 -3.71 -15.43
C ASP A 45 -5.25 -4.61 -15.86
N PRO A 46 -6.50 -4.26 -15.49
CA PRO A 46 -7.67 -5.00 -15.94
C PRO A 46 -7.84 -4.96 -17.47
N GLU A 47 -8.52 -5.96 -18.02
CA GLU A 47 -8.88 -5.95 -19.43
C GLU A 47 -9.85 -4.79 -19.73
N LYS A 48 -9.71 -4.22 -20.93
CA LYS A 48 -10.65 -3.23 -21.43
C LYS A 48 -12.02 -3.88 -21.62
N ARG A 49 -13.07 -3.16 -21.21
CA ARG A 49 -14.44 -3.63 -21.32
C ARG A 49 -15.33 -2.54 -21.90
N VAL A 50 -16.36 -2.96 -22.63
CA VAL A 50 -17.41 -2.05 -23.12
C VAL A 50 -18.61 -2.18 -22.19
N GLU A 51 -19.06 -1.05 -21.65
CA GLU A 51 -20.24 -0.97 -20.79
C GLU A 51 -21.37 -0.26 -21.56
N ASP A 52 -22.56 -0.85 -21.60
CA ASP A 52 -23.77 -0.25 -22.17
C ASP A 52 -24.44 0.66 -21.12
N LEU A 53 -24.62 1.95 -21.47
CA LEU A 53 -25.27 2.95 -20.61
C LEU A 53 -26.70 3.29 -21.07
N GLY A 54 -27.30 2.44 -21.90
CA GLY A 54 -28.69 2.49 -22.37
C GLY A 54 -28.93 3.30 -23.63
N SER A 55 -28.17 4.38 -23.85
CA SER A 55 -28.24 5.19 -25.08
C SER A 55 -26.95 5.23 -25.88
N TYR A 56 -25.83 4.88 -25.26
CA TYR A 56 -24.51 4.77 -25.88
C TYR A 56 -23.65 3.82 -25.05
N CYS A 57 -22.56 3.36 -25.66
CA CYS A 57 -21.61 2.48 -25.01
C CYS A 57 -20.34 3.25 -24.64
N VAL A 58 -19.65 2.80 -23.58
CA VAL A 58 -18.36 3.33 -23.19
C VAL A 58 -17.32 2.22 -23.10
N GLU A 59 -16.16 2.42 -23.73
CA GLU A 59 -14.98 1.62 -23.44
C GLU A 59 -14.36 2.13 -22.14
N VAL A 60 -14.26 1.24 -21.16
CA VAL A 60 -13.60 1.46 -19.87
C VAL A 60 -12.22 0.84 -19.93
N THR A 61 -11.21 1.67 -19.71
CA THR A 61 -9.81 1.25 -19.54
C THR A 61 -9.37 1.60 -18.14
N GLU A 62 -8.84 0.61 -17.41
CA GLU A 62 -8.34 0.79 -16.05
C GLU A 62 -6.83 0.52 -16.02
N THR A 63 -6.07 1.38 -15.34
CA THR A 63 -4.62 1.25 -15.21
C THR A 63 -4.17 1.52 -13.79
N TRP A 64 -3.27 0.68 -13.27
CA TRP A 64 -2.63 0.89 -11.98
C TRP A 64 -1.38 1.75 -12.13
N ASN A 65 -1.34 2.86 -11.39
CA ASN A 65 -0.24 3.81 -11.36
C ASN A 65 0.33 3.92 -9.94
N ALA A 66 1.61 4.31 -9.84
CA ALA A 66 2.26 4.58 -8.56
C ALA A 66 1.92 6.00 -8.09
N HIS A 67 1.45 6.14 -6.86
CA HIS A 67 1.05 7.41 -6.24
C HIS A 67 1.88 7.78 -5.00
N GLY A 68 2.98 7.07 -4.78
CA GLY A 68 3.93 7.34 -3.69
C GLY A 68 4.32 6.09 -2.93
N THR A 69 4.85 6.27 -1.73
CA THR A 69 5.28 5.18 -0.85
C THR A 69 4.82 5.42 0.59
N THR A 70 4.60 4.33 1.33
CA THR A 70 4.45 4.39 2.78
C THR A 70 5.76 4.83 3.45
N PRO A 71 5.73 5.30 4.72
CA PRO A 71 6.93 5.66 5.47
C PRO A 71 8.01 4.56 5.58
N ASP A 72 7.62 3.29 5.51
CA ASP A 72 8.51 2.12 5.49
C ASP A 72 8.88 1.64 4.08
N GLY A 73 8.39 2.32 3.03
CA GLY A 73 8.86 2.16 1.65
C GLY A 73 7.99 1.33 0.71
N GLN A 74 6.85 0.80 1.16
CA GLN A 74 5.93 0.06 0.29
C GLN A 74 5.27 0.98 -0.74
N SER A 75 5.07 0.50 -1.97
CA SER A 75 4.45 1.32 -3.02
C SER A 75 2.94 1.47 -2.81
N LEU A 76 2.43 2.69 -3.05
CA LEU A 76 1.01 3.00 -3.10
C LEU A 76 0.54 2.96 -4.55
N TRP A 77 -0.26 1.96 -4.90
CA TRP A 77 -0.84 1.80 -6.23
C TRP A 77 -2.28 2.31 -6.22
N ALA A 78 -2.62 3.22 -7.14
CA ALA A 78 -3.99 3.65 -7.37
C ALA A 78 -4.44 3.30 -8.78
N LYS A 79 -5.73 2.95 -8.91
CA LYS A 79 -6.34 2.61 -10.19
C LYS A 79 -6.96 3.84 -10.81
N ASP A 80 -6.43 4.24 -11.96
CA ASP A 80 -7.05 5.25 -12.81
C ASP A 80 -8.05 4.59 -13.76
N THR A 81 -9.18 5.26 -13.98
CA THR A 81 -10.22 4.80 -14.88
C THR A 81 -10.45 5.83 -15.98
N ALA A 82 -10.17 5.46 -17.22
CA ALA A 82 -10.49 6.24 -18.40
C ALA A 82 -11.75 5.68 -19.06
N ARG A 83 -12.65 6.57 -19.47
CA ARG A 83 -13.89 6.23 -20.17
C ARG A 83 -13.97 6.96 -21.49
N LYS A 84 -14.25 6.23 -22.57
CA LYS A 84 -14.39 6.76 -23.91
C LYS A 84 -15.70 6.30 -24.53
N VAL A 85 -16.50 7.23 -25.05
CA VAL A 85 -17.73 6.90 -25.77
C VAL A 85 -17.38 6.15 -27.07
N VAL A 86 -18.06 5.03 -27.31
CA VAL A 86 -17.88 4.17 -28.49
C VAL A 86 -19.25 3.74 -29.03
N PRO A 87 -19.34 3.32 -30.31
CA PRO A 87 -20.53 2.66 -30.82
C PRO A 87 -20.85 1.40 -30.02
N CYS A 88 -22.13 1.12 -29.81
CA CYS A 88 -22.57 -0.18 -29.33
C CYS A 88 -22.48 -1.17 -30.50
N ASN A 89 -21.69 -2.23 -30.33
CA ASN A 89 -21.57 -3.30 -31.31
C ASN A 89 -22.79 -4.24 -31.23
#